data_AF-A0A452Z7P0-F1
#
_entry.id   AF-A0A452Z7P0-F1
#
_cell.length_a   1.000
_cell.length_b   1.000
_cell.length_c   1.000
_cell.angle_alpha   90.00
_cell.angle_beta   90.00
_cell.angle_gamma   90.00
#
_symmetry.space_group_name_H-M   'P 1'
#
loop_
_entity.id
_entity.type
_entity.pdbx_description
1 polymer ?
#
loop_
_entity_poly.entity_id
_entity_poly.type
_entity_poly.pdbx_seq_one_letter_code
_entity_poly.pdbx_strand_id
1 'polypeptide(L)' 'VEVESATPYEDFRESMVAMVVEKEMYAWEDLNALLHGFLSLNSPRNHPLILHAFADLWAPRGGLFCPPSPCLGL' A
#
# COMPACT_ATOMS: atom_id res chain seq x y z
N VAL A 1 23.88 3.50 -2.95
CA VAL A 1 23.50 4.13 -1.67
C VAL A 1 22.04 3.78 -1.48
N GLU A 2 21.74 2.82 -0.61
CA GLU A 2 20.37 2.68 -0.11
C GLU A 2 20.16 3.91 0.77
N VAL A 3 19.43 4.91 0.27
CA VAL A 3 19.00 6.02 1.11
C VAL A 3 17.93 5.41 2.02
N GLU A 4 18.36 5.05 3.23
CA GLU A 4 17.45 4.78 4.32
C GLU A 4 16.81 6.13 4.65
N SER A 5 15.57 6.33 4.18
CA SER A 5 14.84 7.55 4.49
C SER A 5 14.66 7.67 6.00
N ALA A 6 14.63 8.89 6.52
CA ALA A 6 14.47 9.13 7.96
C ALA A 6 13.10 8.66 8.49
N THR A 7 12.12 8.51 7.59
CA THR A 7 10.73 8.15 7.89
C THR A 7 10.23 7.05 6.94
N PRO A 8 10.86 5.86 6.95
CA PRO A 8 10.62 4.83 5.92
C PRO A 8 9.15 4.39 5.86
N TYR A 9 8.42 4.45 6.98
CA TYR A 9 6.98 4.20 7.02
C TYR A 9 6.17 5.20 6.17
N GLU A 10 6.40 6.50 6.38
CA GLU A 10 5.70 7.56 5.64
C GLU A 10 6.07 7.53 4.16
N ASP A 11 7.34 7.29 3.82
CA ASP A 11 7.79 7.17 2.43
C ASP A 11 7.08 6.04 1.68
N PHE A 12 6.94 4.86 2.30
CA PHE A 12 6.21 3.74 1.68
C PHE A 12 4.74 4.08 1.52
N ARG A 13 4.12 4.70 2.53
CA ARG A 13 2.71 5.09 2.48
C ARG A 13 2.44 6.11 1.38
N GLU A 14 3.23 7.19 1.31
CA GLU A 14 3.08 8.22 0.28
C GLU A 14 3.35 7.66 -1.13
N SER A 15 4.36 6.80 -1.28
CA SER A 15 4.65 6.15 -2.56
C SER A 15 3.51 5.23 -3.02
N MET A 16 2.87 4.51 -2.10
CA MET A 16 1.69 3.68 -2.40
C MET A 16 0.49 4.54 -2.80
N VAL A 17 0.20 5.64 -2.09
CA VAL A 17 -0.87 6.59 -2.46
C VAL A 17 -0.62 7.14 -3.85
N ALA A 18 0.60 7.62 -4.12
CA ALA A 18 0.95 8.20 -5.41
C ALA A 18 0.75 7.19 -6.54
N MET A 19 1.22 5.95 -6.39
CA MET A 19 1.00 4.91 -7.41
C MET A 19 -0.49 4.62 -7.62
N VAL A 20 -1.28 4.51 -6.56
CA VAL A 20 -2.72 4.24 -6.70
C VAL A 20 -3.44 5.37 -7.42
N VAL A 21 -3.12 6.62 -7.09
CA VAL A 21 -3.76 7.80 -7.69
C VAL A 21 -3.29 8.00 -9.14
N GLU A 22 -1.99 7.92 -9.41
CA GLU A 22 -1.44 8.16 -10.75
C GLU A 22 -1.70 7.02 -11.74
N LYS A 23 -1.77 5.78 -11.26
CA LYS A 23 -2.05 4.60 -12.10
C LYS A 23 -3.50 4.15 -12.05
N GLU A 24 -4.34 4.85 -11.29
CA GLU A 24 -5.76 4.53 -11.09
C GLU A 24 -5.99 3.08 -10.62
N MET A 25 -5.08 2.58 -9.77
CA MET A 25 -5.04 1.20 -9.29
C MET A 25 -5.97 1.01 -8.09
N TYR A 26 -7.28 0.91 -8.34
CA TYR A 26 -8.28 0.77 -7.27
C TYR A 26 -8.80 -0.67 -7.09
N ALA A 27 -8.52 -1.57 -8.05
CA ALA A 27 -8.93 -2.96 -7.94
C ALA A 27 -8.03 -3.72 -6.97
N TRP A 28 -8.61 -4.70 -6.28
CA TRP A 28 -7.86 -5.54 -5.34
C TRP A 28 -6.64 -6.23 -5.99
N GLU A 29 -6.78 -6.65 -7.24
CA GLU A 29 -5.71 -7.32 -8.00
C GLU A 29 -4.51 -6.38 -8.23
N ASP A 30 -4.77 -5.14 -8.61
CA ASP A 30 -3.75 -4.12 -8.80
C ASP A 30 -3.04 -3.77 -7.49
N LEU A 31 -3.80 -3.63 -6.40
CA LEU A 31 -3.27 -3.35 -5.08
C LEU A 31 -2.42 -4.50 -4.52
N ASN A 32 -2.85 -5.73 -4.78
CA ASN A 32 -2.06 -6.92 -4.42
C ASN A 32 -0.76 -6.98 -5.23
N ALA A 33 -0.80 -6.68 -6.53
CA ALA A 33 0.39 -6.60 -7.38
C ALA A 33 1.34 -5.48 -6.91
N LEU A 34 0.80 -4.33 -6.53
CA LEU A 34 1.55 -3.21 -5.94
C LEU A 34 2.31 -3.66 -4.68
N LEU A 35 1.61 -4.29 -3.73
CA LEU A 35 2.21 -4.79 -2.50
C LEU A 35 3.34 -5.80 -2.78
N HIS A 36 3.10 -6.76 -3.68
CA HIS A 36 4.14 -7.72 -4.08
C HIS A 36 5.34 -7.04 -4.74
N GLY A 37 5.12 -5.97 -5.51
CA GLY A 37 6.19 -5.15 -6.08
C GLY A 37 7.07 -4.53 -4.99
N PHE A 38 6.45 -3.88 -3.99
CA PHE A 38 7.20 -3.30 -2.87
C PHE A 38 7.98 -4.36 -2.07
N LEU A 39 7.38 -5.52 -1.79
CA LEU A 39 8.06 -6.61 -1.07
C LEU A 39 9.22 -7.21 -1.88
N SER A 40 9.09 -7.33 -3.19
CA SER A 40 10.14 -7.86 -4.06
C SER A 40 11.30 -6.87 -4.28
N LEU A 41 11.00 -5.57 -4.30
CA LEU A 41 12.00 -4.52 -4.51
C LEU A 41 12.77 -4.15 -3.24
N ASN A 42 12.25 -4.51 -2.06
CA ASN A 42 12.83 -4.12 -0.78
C ASN A 42 13.34 -5.32 0.03
N SER A 43 14.41 -5.09 0.79
CA SER A 43 14.94 -6.07 1.72
C SER A 43 13.90 -6.53 2.75
N PRO A 44 13.96 -7.79 3.23
CA PRO A 44 13.01 -8.34 4.21
C PRO A 44 12.88 -7.54 5.52
N ARG A 45 13.92 -6.75 5.86
CA ARG A 45 13.91 -5.84 7.00
C ARG A 45 12.83 -4.76 6.91
N ASN A 46 12.46 -4.36 5.69
CA ASN A 46 11.47 -3.31 5.45
C ASN A 46 10.05 -3.87 5.27
N HIS A 47 9.92 -5.19 5.09
CA HIS A 47 8.61 -5.84 4.87
C HIS A 47 7.58 -5.53 5.97
N PRO A 48 7.93 -5.52 7.28
CA PRO A 48 6.97 -5.15 8.31
C PRO A 48 6.43 -3.72 8.16
N LEU A 49 7.28 -2.77 7.73
CA LEU A 49 6.88 -1.37 7.53
C LEU A 49 5.99 -1.23 6.30
N ILE A 50 6.32 -1.92 5.21
CA ILE A 50 5.52 -1.96 3.97
C ILE A 50 4.12 -2.53 4.25
N LEU A 51 4.05 -3.66 4.96
CA LEU A 51 2.78 -4.29 5.33
C LEU A 51 1.94 -3.40 6.25
N HIS A 52 2.58 -2.71 7.20
CA HIS A 52 1.89 -1.80 8.09
C HIS A 52 1.33 -0.58 7.33
N ALA A 53 2.14 0.04 6.46
CA ALA A 53 1.71 1.16 5.64
C ALA A 53 0.54 0.78 4.72
N PHE A 54 0.59 -0.42 4.11
CA PHE A 54 -0.51 -0.95 3.31
C PHE A 54 -1.77 -1.18 4.16
N ALA A 55 -1.66 -1.88 5.30
CA ALA A 55 -2.81 -2.15 6.15
C ALA A 55 -3.49 -0.86 6.66
N ASP A 56 -2.70 0.16 7.00
CA ASP A 56 -3.21 1.47 7.46
C ASP A 56 -3.97 2.22 6.34
N LEU A 57 -3.45 2.16 5.12
CA LEU A 57 -4.05 2.77 3.92
C LEU A 57 -5.42 2.18 3.53
N TRP A 58 -5.61 0.89 3.78
CA TRP A 58 -6.83 0.14 3.47
C TRP A 58 -7.66 -0.24 4.71
N ALA A 59 -7.32 0.29 5.89
CA ALA A 59 -8.03 0.01 7.12
C ALA A 59 -9.47 0.57 7.09
N PRO A 60 -10.50 -0.16 7.55
CA PRO A 60 -11.89 0.28 7.54
C PRO A 60 -12.18 1.57 8.34
N ARG A 61 -11.28 1.95 9.25
CA ARG A 61 -11.48 3.04 10.22
C ARG A 61 -10.76 4.34 9.85
N GLY A 62 -9.97 4.35 8.79
CA GLY A 62 -9.13 5.51 8.41
C GLY A 62 -8.43 5.42 7.05
N GLY A 63 -8.63 4.35 6.29
CA GLY A 63 -8.05 4.16 4.97
C GLY A 63 -8.68 5.07 3.91
N LEU A 64 -7.85 5.67 3.07
CA LEU A 64 -8.27 6.50 1.92
C LEU A 64 -9.05 5.70 0.88
N PHE A 65 -8.89 4.38 0.89
CA PHE A 65 -9.51 3.47 -0.06
C PHE A 65 -10.45 2.53 0.68
N CYS A 66 -11.74 2.62 0.32
CA CYS A 66 -12.72 1.65 0.78
C CYS A 66 -12.31 0.28 0.23
N PRO A 67 -12.18 -0.79 1.06
CA PRO A 67 -12.10 -2.13 0.51
C PRO A 67 -13.33 -2.32 -0.40
N PRO A 68 -13.19 -2.94 -1.58
CA PRO A 68 -14.32 -3.15 -2.47
C PRO A 68 -15.39 -3.86 -1.66
N SER A 69 -16.47 -3.14 -1.34
CA SER A 69 -17.59 -3.68 -0.60
C SER A 69 -17.98 -4.97 -1.28
N PRO A 70 -18.11 -6.12 -0.59
CA PRO A 70 -18.81 -7.23 -1.18
C PRO A 70 -20.18 -6.66 -1.52
N CYS A 71 -20.53 -6.63 -2.80
CA CYS A 71 -21.79 -6.10 -3.28
C CYS A 71 -22.89 -6.56 -2.33
N LEU A 72 -23.45 -5.66 -1.52
CA LEU A 72 -24.71 -5.89 -0.84
C LEU A 72 -25.78 -5.79 -1.93
N GLY A 73 -25.78 -6.79 -2.80
CA GLY A 73 -26.92 -7.18 -3.60
C GLY A 73 -27.84 -7.98 -2.68
N LEU A 74 -28.61 -7.27 -1.87
CA LEU A 74 -29.90 -7.75 -1.38
C LEU A 74 -30.93 -6.65 -1.54
#